data_AF-A0A971QJ72-F1
#
_entry.id   AF-A0A971QJ72-F1
#
_cell.length_a   1.000
_cell.length_b   1.000
_cell.length_c   1.000
_cell.angle_alpha   90.00
_cell.angle_beta   90.00
_cell.angle_gamma   90.00
#
_symmetry.space_group_name_H-M   'P 1'
#
loop_
_entity.id
_entity.type
_entity.pdbx_description
1 polymer ?
#
loop_
_entity_poly.entity_id
_entity_poly.type
_entity_poly.pdbx_seq_one_letter_code
_entity_poly.pdbx_strand_id
1 'polypeptide(L)'
;MPRKRQYKVRGTNDFLVMAIIFFFLGIWAVKDAWFPSESVQKRHPSQVEIKAEMDGFIKTLHVAEGDVVTPPTEEQEWSTKLLEFNGSALEKEIAARQQMIKDGTGDLATLRGEITALQNQLDQYTVFCPKLGKDKSGQVEKVMVEKLALVKAGDTLMIIKPKTSFYVFNKSLTVVSAIIFLVLLGVHLFGR
;
A
#
# COMPACT_ATOMS: atom_id res chain seq x y z
N MET A 1 59.44 8.16 -18.99
CA MET A 1 57.97 8.01 -19.08
C MET A 1 57.61 6.55 -18.87
N PRO A 2 56.72 6.19 -17.93
CA PRO A 2 56.32 4.80 -17.74
C PRO A 2 55.63 4.28 -19.00
N ARG A 3 56.06 3.09 -19.47
CA ARG A 3 55.55 2.43 -20.68
C ARG A 3 54.10 2.00 -20.45
N LYS A 4 53.17 2.53 -21.25
CA LYS A 4 51.72 2.23 -21.17
C LYS A 4 51.53 0.71 -21.39
N ARG A 5 51.14 -0.04 -20.36
CA ARG A 5 50.84 -1.48 -20.49
C ARG A 5 49.62 -1.62 -21.38
N GLN A 6 49.79 -2.27 -22.53
CA GLN A 6 48.69 -2.67 -23.39
C GLN A 6 48.23 -4.06 -22.98
N TYR A 7 47.08 -4.16 -22.33
CA TYR A 7 46.44 -5.43 -22.03
C TYR A 7 45.70 -5.90 -23.29
N LYS A 8 46.23 -6.93 -23.96
CA LYS A 8 45.50 -7.64 -25.02
C LYS A 8 44.67 -8.73 -24.38
N VAL A 9 43.40 -8.44 -24.11
CA VAL A 9 42.44 -9.48 -23.68
C VAL A 9 42.00 -10.23 -24.93
N ARG A 10 42.30 -11.53 -24.99
CA ARG A 10 41.89 -12.38 -26.11
C ARG A 10 40.42 -12.75 -25.95
N GLY A 11 39.63 -12.57 -27.00
CA GLY A 11 38.23 -12.97 -27.05
C GLY A 11 38.11 -14.50 -27.04
N THR A 12 37.91 -15.11 -25.87
CA THR A 12 37.61 -16.54 -25.73
C THR A 12 36.11 -16.80 -25.88
N ASN A 13 35.74 -18.07 -26.08
CA ASN A 13 34.34 -18.50 -26.09
C ASN A 13 33.67 -18.32 -24.72
N ASP A 14 34.42 -18.22 -23.63
CA ASP A 14 33.89 -17.99 -22.28
C ASP A 14 33.15 -16.64 -22.20
N PHE A 15 33.69 -15.60 -22.88
CA PHE A 15 33.01 -14.30 -22.97
C PHE A 15 31.68 -14.39 -23.70
N LEU A 16 31.59 -15.23 -24.74
CA LEU A 16 30.33 -15.46 -25.46
C LEU A 16 29.32 -16.20 -24.58
N VAL A 17 29.74 -17.26 -23.88
CA VAL A 17 28.87 -18.01 -22.97
C VAL A 17 28.35 -17.11 -21.86
N MET A 18 29.22 -16.32 -21.22
CA MET A 18 28.83 -15.37 -20.18
C MET A 18 27.90 -14.27 -20.72
N ALA A 19 28.15 -13.75 -21.91
CA ALA A 19 27.25 -12.80 -22.56
C ALA A 19 25.83 -13.40 -22.71
N ILE A 20 25.73 -14.64 -23.22
CA ILE A 20 24.45 -15.32 -23.37
C ILE A 20 23.75 -15.50 -22.02
N ILE A 21 24.48 -15.87 -20.96
CA ILE A 21 23.91 -15.99 -19.60
C ILE A 21 23.32 -14.65 -19.13
N PHE A 22 24.07 -13.55 -19.24
CA PHE A 22 23.60 -12.23 -18.84
C PHE A 22 22.44 -11.71 -19.71
N PHE A 23 22.39 -12.11 -20.97
CA PHE A 23 21.26 -11.82 -21.84
C PHE A 23 19.97 -12.47 -21.33
N PHE A 24 20.01 -13.77 -21.02
CA PHE A 24 18.86 -14.46 -20.43
C PHE A 24 18.49 -13.96 -19.04
N LEU A 25 19.49 -13.62 -18.20
CA LEU A 25 19.27 -12.98 -16.90
C LEU A 25 18.55 -11.63 -17.06
N GLY A 26 18.94 -10.83 -18.04
CA GLY A 26 18.28 -9.57 -18.38
C GLY A 26 16.83 -9.76 -18.79
N ILE A 27 16.54 -10.72 -19.66
CA ILE A 27 15.16 -11.06 -20.08
C ILE A 27 14.32 -11.50 -18.88
N TRP A 28 14.87 -12.37 -18.02
CA TRP A 28 14.19 -12.82 -16.81
C TRP A 28 13.86 -11.66 -15.87
N ALA A 29 14.82 -10.75 -15.65
CA ALA A 29 14.61 -9.57 -14.83
C ALA A 29 13.56 -8.61 -15.44
N VAL A 30 13.53 -8.43 -16.77
CA VAL A 30 12.51 -7.63 -17.46
C VAL A 30 11.11 -8.21 -17.22
N LYS A 31 10.97 -9.53 -17.38
CA LYS A 31 9.72 -10.23 -17.16
C LYS A 31 9.18 -9.95 -15.76
N ASP A 32 9.99 -10.15 -14.72
CA ASP A 32 9.51 -9.99 -13.34
C ASP A 32 9.37 -8.51 -12.91
N ALA A 33 10.08 -7.57 -13.53
CA ALA A 33 9.99 -6.15 -13.19
C ALA A 33 8.85 -5.38 -13.88
N TRP A 34 8.58 -5.63 -15.16
CA TRP A 34 7.57 -4.90 -15.94
C TRP A 34 6.30 -5.70 -16.17
N PHE A 35 6.41 -7.03 -16.24
CA PHE A 35 5.30 -7.94 -16.51
C PHE A 35 5.20 -9.04 -15.45
N PRO A 36 5.10 -8.66 -14.15
CA PRO A 36 5.12 -9.63 -13.06
C PRO A 36 3.97 -10.63 -13.21
N SER A 37 4.28 -11.91 -13.07
CA SER A 37 3.28 -12.98 -13.02
C SER A 37 2.39 -12.84 -11.78
N GLU A 38 1.22 -13.50 -11.79
CA GLU A 38 0.31 -13.48 -10.63
C GLU A 38 0.98 -13.95 -9.33
N SER A 39 1.90 -14.91 -9.41
CA SER A 39 2.63 -15.39 -8.22
C SER A 39 3.59 -14.35 -7.66
N VAL A 40 4.22 -13.56 -8.54
CA VAL A 40 5.08 -12.42 -8.14
C VAL A 40 4.23 -11.29 -7.57
N GLN A 41 3.11 -10.95 -8.20
CA GLN A 41 2.20 -9.91 -7.71
C GLN A 41 1.60 -10.27 -6.34
N LYS A 42 1.29 -11.54 -6.08
CA LYS A 42 0.83 -12.00 -4.76
C LYS A 42 1.89 -11.81 -3.67
N ARG A 43 3.18 -11.96 -3.99
CA ARG A 43 4.30 -11.80 -3.05
C ARG A 43 4.77 -10.34 -2.92
N HIS A 44 4.68 -9.60 -4.01
CA HIS A 44 5.11 -8.21 -4.15
C HIS A 44 4.01 -7.41 -4.84
N PRO A 45 2.89 -7.13 -4.15
CA PRO A 45 1.80 -6.37 -4.74
C PRO A 45 2.29 -4.99 -5.16
N SER A 46 1.89 -4.53 -6.33
CA SER A 46 2.17 -3.16 -6.80
C SER A 46 1.28 -2.14 -6.11
N GLN A 47 0.08 -2.56 -5.70
CA GLN A 47 -0.96 -1.77 -5.04
C GLN A 47 -1.71 -2.63 -4.03
N VAL A 48 -2.11 -2.03 -2.92
CA VAL A 48 -2.92 -2.65 -1.87
C VAL A 48 -4.14 -1.78 -1.64
N GLU A 49 -5.31 -2.36 -1.85
CA GLU A 49 -6.59 -1.71 -1.55
C GLU A 49 -6.90 -1.87 -0.07
N ILE A 50 -7.17 -0.76 0.61
CA ILE A 50 -7.78 -0.78 1.94
C ILE A 50 -9.29 -0.69 1.74
N LYS A 51 -10.01 -1.72 2.19
CA LYS A 51 -11.47 -1.79 2.10
C LYS A 51 -12.10 -1.49 3.46
N ALA A 52 -13.31 -0.96 3.44
CA ALA A 52 -14.14 -0.82 4.63
C ALA A 52 -14.60 -2.20 5.11
N GLU A 53 -14.44 -2.49 6.41
CA GLU A 53 -14.96 -3.74 6.99
C GLU A 53 -16.46 -3.66 7.32
N MET A 54 -16.99 -2.46 7.50
CA MET A 54 -18.38 -2.20 7.91
C MET A 54 -18.97 -0.96 7.24
N ASP A 55 -20.31 -0.89 7.24
CA ASP A 55 -21.09 0.24 6.74
C ASP A 55 -21.05 1.44 7.70
N GLY A 56 -20.97 2.67 7.16
CA GLY A 56 -21.10 3.92 7.94
C GLY A 56 -20.42 5.13 7.30
N PHE A 57 -20.13 6.18 8.09
CA PHE A 57 -19.65 7.47 7.56
C PHE A 57 -18.22 7.79 7.99
N ILE A 58 -17.43 8.36 7.09
CA ILE A 58 -16.09 8.86 7.43
C ILE A 58 -16.19 10.25 8.06
N LYS A 59 -15.88 10.38 9.35
CA LYS A 59 -15.86 11.64 10.09
C LYS A 59 -14.61 12.47 9.79
N THR A 60 -13.45 11.83 9.87
CA THR A 60 -12.15 12.49 9.73
C THR A 60 -11.24 11.62 8.88
N LEU A 61 -10.63 12.23 7.85
CA LEU A 61 -9.58 11.64 7.02
C LEU A 61 -8.26 12.30 7.43
N HIS A 62 -7.33 11.52 7.94
CA HIS A 62 -6.03 12.01 8.43
C HIS A 62 -4.88 11.81 7.43
N VAL A 63 -5.16 11.25 6.25
CA VAL A 63 -4.17 11.00 5.20
C VAL A 63 -4.55 11.69 3.91
N ALA A 64 -3.57 12.32 3.29
CA ALA A 64 -3.66 12.89 1.96
C ALA A 64 -2.98 12.00 0.91
N GLU A 65 -3.28 12.26 -0.36
CA GLU A 65 -2.56 11.64 -1.47
C GLU A 65 -1.07 12.01 -1.40
N GLY A 66 -0.20 11.02 -1.55
CA GLY A 66 1.24 11.18 -1.47
C GLY A 66 1.84 10.96 -0.07
N ASP A 67 1.03 10.87 0.98
CA ASP A 67 1.52 10.61 2.34
C ASP A 67 2.11 9.20 2.48
N VAL A 68 3.07 9.05 3.39
CA VAL A 68 3.69 7.75 3.71
C VAL A 68 3.04 7.18 4.95
N VAL A 69 2.41 6.01 4.80
CA VAL A 69 1.77 5.29 5.90
C VAL A 69 2.68 4.14 6.33
N THR A 70 3.00 4.13 7.62
CA THR A 70 3.83 3.11 8.27
C THR A 70 2.95 2.35 9.25
N PRO A 71 3.13 1.03 9.45
CA PRO A 71 2.37 0.29 10.44
C PRO A 71 2.73 0.87 11.82
N PRO A 72 1.76 1.04 12.72
CA PRO A 72 2.08 1.46 14.07
C PRO A 72 3.02 0.44 14.71
N THR A 73 4.12 0.94 15.27
CA THR A 73 4.87 0.22 16.30
C THR A 73 3.94 0.08 17.52
N GLU A 74 4.09 -0.91 18.40
CA GLU A 74 3.15 -1.16 19.52
C GLU A 74 2.86 0.08 20.41
N GLU A 75 3.75 1.07 20.44
CA GLU A 75 3.57 2.35 21.14
C GLU A 75 2.86 3.46 20.32
N GLN A 76 2.72 3.28 19.00
CA GLN A 76 2.14 4.25 18.05
C GLN A 76 0.70 3.91 17.63
N GLU A 77 0.06 2.88 18.20
CA GLU A 77 -1.35 2.55 17.91
C GLU A 77 -2.31 3.73 18.13
N TRP A 78 -1.91 4.73 18.94
CA TRP A 78 -2.69 5.94 19.20
C TRP A 78 -2.50 7.06 18.16
N SER A 79 -1.42 7.06 17.36
CA SER A 79 -1.09 8.18 16.45
C SER A 79 -1.50 7.97 14.99
N THR A 80 -1.62 6.73 14.51
CA THR A 80 -2.06 6.45 13.13
C THR A 80 -3.55 6.17 13.07
N LYS A 81 -4.37 7.13 13.52
CA LYS A 81 -5.78 7.15 13.12
C LYS A 81 -5.84 7.58 11.66
N LEU A 82 -6.10 6.67 10.73
CA LEU A 82 -6.22 7.02 9.30
C LEU A 82 -7.58 7.58 8.95
N LEU A 83 -8.61 6.98 9.53
CA LEU A 83 -10.02 7.25 9.29
C LEU A 83 -10.74 7.12 10.62
N GLU A 84 -11.56 8.12 10.95
CA GLU A 84 -12.54 8.03 12.02
C GLU A 84 -13.92 7.81 11.40
N PHE A 85 -14.67 6.85 11.93
CA PHE A 85 -15.98 6.46 11.39
C PHE A 85 -17.08 6.88 12.37
N ASN A 86 -18.25 7.26 11.86
CA ASN A 86 -19.39 7.62 12.70
C ASN A 86 -20.68 6.98 12.18
N GLY A 87 -21.45 6.40 13.09
CA GLY A 87 -22.79 5.88 12.82
C GLY A 87 -23.80 7.02 12.82
N SER A 88 -23.76 7.94 11.84
CA SER A 88 -24.60 9.16 11.86
C SER A 88 -26.11 8.89 11.89
N ALA A 89 -26.56 7.68 11.53
CA ALA A 89 -27.93 7.24 11.72
C ALA A 89 -28.28 7.13 13.22
N LEU A 90 -27.40 6.52 14.01
CA LEU A 90 -27.53 6.44 15.46
C LEU A 90 -27.44 7.81 16.13
N GLU A 91 -26.56 8.71 15.66
CA GLU A 91 -26.46 10.06 16.24
C GLU A 91 -27.75 10.88 16.03
N LYS A 92 -28.37 10.77 14.85
CA LYS A 92 -29.67 11.40 14.59
C LYS A 92 -30.77 10.81 15.49
N GLU A 93 -30.74 9.50 15.73
CA GLU A 93 -31.70 8.81 16.57
C GLU A 93 -31.53 9.13 18.06
N ILE A 94 -30.27 9.26 18.53
CA ILE A 94 -29.94 9.77 19.87
C ILE A 94 -30.44 11.22 20.02
N ALA A 95 -30.17 12.08 19.03
CA ALA A 95 -30.60 13.48 19.08
C ALA A 95 -32.13 13.62 19.11
N ALA A 96 -32.84 12.84 18.29
CA ALA A 96 -34.30 12.82 18.28
C ALA A 96 -34.89 12.37 19.63
N ARG A 97 -34.30 11.35 20.26
CA ARG A 97 -34.75 10.84 21.58
C ARG A 97 -34.38 11.78 22.72
N GLN A 98 -33.26 12.48 22.64
CA GLN A 98 -32.92 13.57 23.57
C GLN A 98 -33.88 14.75 23.46
N GLN A 99 -34.37 15.05 22.26
CA GLN A 99 -35.41 16.06 22.03
C GLN A 99 -36.72 15.64 22.70
N MET A 100 -37.15 14.38 22.54
CA MET A 100 -38.36 13.84 23.19
C MET A 100 -38.32 13.94 24.73
N ILE A 101 -37.15 13.73 25.34
CA ILE A 101 -36.94 13.94 26.79
C ILE A 101 -37.11 15.41 27.18
N LYS A 102 -36.58 16.35 26.38
CA LYS A 102 -36.72 17.80 26.62
C LYS A 102 -38.16 18.28 26.46
N ASP A 103 -38.88 17.68 25.51
CA ASP A 103 -40.27 18.00 25.20
C ASP A 103 -41.25 17.29 26.18
N GLY A 104 -40.75 16.44 27.08
CA GLY A 104 -41.55 15.75 28.10
C GLY A 104 -42.45 14.65 27.53
N THR A 105 -42.22 14.22 26.30
CA THR A 105 -42.99 13.20 25.59
C THR A 105 -42.38 11.82 25.78
N GLY A 106 -43.10 10.92 26.45
CA GLY A 106 -42.72 9.52 26.65
C GLY A 106 -42.25 9.21 28.07
N ASP A 107 -41.95 7.94 28.32
CA ASP A 107 -41.46 7.48 29.62
C ASP A 107 -39.93 7.70 29.73
N LEU A 108 -39.53 8.49 30.73
CA LEU A 108 -38.15 8.93 30.94
C LEU A 108 -37.19 7.76 31.18
N ALA A 109 -37.65 6.67 31.80
CA ALA A 109 -36.83 5.52 32.11
C ALA A 109 -36.47 4.72 30.85
N THR A 110 -37.45 4.54 29.95
CA THR A 110 -37.25 3.82 28.67
C THR A 110 -36.38 4.63 27.71
N LEU A 111 -36.64 5.93 27.54
CA LEU A 111 -35.83 6.80 26.66
C LEU A 111 -34.37 6.90 27.12
N ARG A 112 -34.09 6.93 28.42
CA ARG A 112 -32.71 6.90 28.94
C ARG A 112 -32.02 5.55 28.71
N GLY A 113 -32.74 4.44 28.89
CA GLY A 113 -32.22 3.10 28.60
C GLY A 113 -31.85 2.95 27.13
N GLU A 114 -32.70 3.45 26.25
CA GLU A 114 -32.49 3.45 24.81
C GLU A 114 -31.33 4.36 24.36
N ILE A 115 -31.20 5.56 24.93
CA ILE A 115 -30.05 6.44 24.65
C ILE A 115 -28.75 5.78 25.09
N THR A 116 -28.74 5.12 26.26
CA THR A 116 -27.55 4.40 26.74
C THR A 116 -27.20 3.22 25.85
N ALA A 117 -28.20 2.49 25.35
CA ALA A 117 -27.99 1.38 24.42
C ALA A 117 -27.45 1.86 23.06
N LEU A 118 -28.00 2.97 22.54
CA LEU A 118 -27.54 3.60 21.30
C LEU A 118 -26.14 4.21 21.48
N GLN A 119 -25.82 4.77 22.65
CA GLN A 119 -24.48 5.27 22.95
C GLN A 119 -23.47 4.12 23.04
N ASN A 120 -23.80 3.01 23.68
CA ASN A 120 -22.95 1.82 23.71
C ASN A 120 -22.74 1.21 22.31
N GLN A 121 -23.76 1.27 21.44
CA GLN A 121 -23.62 0.90 20.03
C GLN A 121 -22.74 1.89 19.28
N LEU A 122 -22.91 3.20 19.49
CA LEU A 122 -22.08 4.24 18.89
C LEU A 122 -20.61 4.07 19.28
N ASP A 123 -20.33 3.74 20.54
CA ASP A 123 -18.98 3.46 21.05
C ASP A 123 -18.33 2.25 20.33
N GLN A 124 -19.11 1.24 19.92
CA GLN A 124 -18.65 0.15 19.07
C GLN A 124 -18.35 0.58 17.62
N TYR A 125 -19.01 1.63 17.10
CA TYR A 125 -18.82 2.14 15.74
C TYR A 125 -17.75 3.25 15.63
N THR A 126 -17.29 3.84 16.74
CA THR A 126 -16.55 5.12 16.71
C THR A 126 -15.09 5.09 16.26
N VAL A 127 -14.39 3.96 16.22
CA VAL A 127 -12.98 3.98 15.76
C VAL A 127 -12.63 2.68 15.04
N PHE A 128 -13.11 2.53 13.81
CA PHE A 128 -12.48 1.57 12.90
C PHE A 128 -11.30 2.22 12.20
N CYS A 129 -10.12 2.11 12.81
CA CYS A 129 -8.87 2.28 12.06
C CYS A 129 -8.55 0.94 11.41
N PRO A 130 -8.55 0.84 10.06
CA PRO A 130 -8.07 -0.38 9.43
C PRO A 130 -6.66 -0.62 9.92
N LYS A 131 -6.45 -1.69 10.69
CA LYS A 131 -5.13 -2.06 11.17
C LYS A 131 -4.27 -2.33 9.95
N LEU A 132 -3.29 -1.46 9.70
CA LEU A 132 -2.28 -1.77 8.71
C LEU A 132 -1.40 -2.87 9.25
N GLY A 133 -1.54 -4.07 8.68
CA GLY A 133 -0.51 -5.08 8.80
C GLY A 133 0.82 -4.54 8.26
N LYS A 134 1.94 -5.11 8.70
CA LYS A 134 3.30 -4.72 8.25
C LYS A 134 3.41 -4.65 6.71
N ASP A 135 2.64 -5.50 6.05
CA ASP A 135 2.60 -5.72 4.60
C ASP A 135 1.85 -4.62 3.83
N LYS A 136 1.12 -3.73 4.54
CA LYS A 136 0.30 -2.65 3.93
C LYS A 136 0.99 -1.29 3.98
N SER A 137 2.23 -1.22 4.44
CA SER A 137 3.00 0.02 4.52
C SER A 137 3.44 0.53 3.15
N GLY A 138 3.37 1.84 2.93
CA GLY A 138 3.62 2.40 1.61
C GLY A 138 3.20 3.86 1.48
N GLN A 139 3.17 4.33 0.25
CA GLN A 139 2.71 5.67 -0.10
C GLN A 139 1.23 5.61 -0.50
N VAL A 140 0.41 6.54 0.00
CA VAL A 140 -0.97 6.69 -0.44
C VAL A 140 -0.95 7.16 -1.89
N GLU A 141 -1.43 6.32 -2.79
CA GLU A 141 -1.50 6.66 -4.21
C GLU A 141 -2.78 7.45 -4.51
N LYS A 142 -3.90 7.01 -3.93
CA LYS A 142 -5.19 7.65 -4.13
C LYS A 142 -6.13 7.41 -2.95
N VAL A 143 -6.84 8.46 -2.56
CA VAL A 143 -7.96 8.35 -1.60
C VAL A 143 -9.25 8.36 -2.40
N MET A 144 -10.08 7.33 -2.22
CA MET A 144 -11.32 7.15 -3.01
C MET A 144 -12.56 7.70 -2.30
N VAL A 145 -12.39 8.21 -1.08
CA VAL A 145 -13.47 8.61 -0.19
C VAL A 145 -13.27 10.02 0.32
N GLU A 146 -14.36 10.79 0.33
CA GLU A 146 -14.38 12.16 0.84
C GLU A 146 -14.80 12.19 2.31
N LYS A 147 -14.51 13.31 2.97
CA LYS A 147 -14.98 13.56 4.34
C LYS A 147 -16.51 13.57 4.35
N LEU A 148 -17.11 12.89 5.34
CA LEU A 148 -18.55 12.66 5.50
C LEU A 148 -19.21 11.78 4.43
N ALA A 149 -18.43 11.06 3.62
CA ALA A 149 -18.98 10.09 2.68
C ALA A 149 -19.56 8.87 3.42
N LEU A 150 -20.71 8.37 2.94
CA LEU A 150 -21.27 7.08 3.33
C LEU A 150 -20.51 5.99 2.57
N VAL A 151 -20.02 4.99 3.30
CA VAL A 151 -19.26 3.87 2.77
C VAL A 151 -19.91 2.56 3.22
N LYS A 152 -19.98 1.58 2.32
CA LYS A 152 -20.46 0.23 2.63
C LYS A 152 -19.29 -0.71 2.88
N ALA A 153 -19.55 -1.79 3.62
CA ALA A 153 -18.62 -2.88 3.81
C ALA A 153 -18.18 -3.42 2.43
N GLY A 154 -16.86 -3.51 2.24
CA GLY A 154 -16.23 -3.93 1.00
C GLY A 154 -15.84 -2.78 0.05
N ASP A 155 -16.32 -1.56 0.27
CA ASP A 155 -15.93 -0.40 -0.55
C ASP A 155 -14.45 -0.05 -0.33
N THR A 156 -13.76 0.30 -1.41
CA THR A 156 -12.35 0.68 -1.36
C THR A 156 -12.21 2.11 -0.84
N LEU A 157 -11.53 2.26 0.29
CA LEU A 157 -11.28 3.54 0.96
C LEU A 157 -10.08 4.25 0.34
N MET A 158 -8.97 3.54 0.16
CA MET A 158 -7.74 4.09 -0.38
C MET A 158 -6.89 3.01 -1.03
N ILE A 159 -6.02 3.44 -1.95
CA ILE A 159 -5.02 2.61 -2.61
C ILE A 159 -3.66 3.01 -2.10
N ILE A 160 -2.93 2.05 -1.53
CA ILE A 160 -1.56 2.23 -1.07
C ILE A 160 -0.63 1.55 -2.05
N LYS A 161 0.42 2.26 -2.45
CA LYS A 161 1.55 1.72 -3.19
C LYS A 161 2.63 1.27 -2.20
N PRO A 162 2.77 -0.05 -1.95
CA PRO A 162 3.75 -0.53 -0.98
C PRO A 162 5.17 -0.24 -1.43
N LYS A 163 6.03 0.06 -0.46
CA LYS A 163 7.46 0.33 -0.71
C LYS A 163 8.20 -0.99 -0.93
N THR A 164 8.04 -1.58 -2.11
CA THR A 164 8.74 -2.83 -2.46
C THR A 164 10.05 -2.53 -3.18
N SER A 165 11.17 -3.01 -2.62
CA SER A 165 12.49 -2.92 -3.27
C SER A 165 12.62 -3.88 -4.46
N PHE A 166 11.77 -4.90 -4.54
CA PHE A 166 11.81 -5.96 -5.55
C PHE A 166 11.79 -5.44 -6.99
N TYR A 167 10.84 -4.58 -7.34
CA TYR A 167 10.73 -4.05 -8.69
C TYR A 167 11.91 -3.14 -9.04
N VAL A 168 12.36 -2.31 -8.09
CA VAL A 168 13.52 -1.44 -8.30
C VAL A 168 14.79 -2.27 -8.52
N PHE A 169 14.96 -3.34 -7.73
CA PHE A 169 16.07 -4.27 -7.86
C PHE A 169 16.06 -5.00 -9.21
N ASN A 170 14.92 -5.53 -9.66
CA ASN A 170 14.87 -6.22 -10.96
C ASN A 170 15.09 -5.24 -12.13
N LYS A 171 14.58 -4.00 -12.04
CA LYS A 171 14.86 -2.96 -13.03
C LYS A 171 16.35 -2.62 -13.10
N SER A 172 17.03 -2.50 -11.96
CA SER A 172 18.47 -2.24 -11.94
C SER A 172 19.26 -3.45 -12.43
N LEU A 173 18.85 -4.67 -12.07
CA LEU A 173 19.43 -5.92 -12.56
C LEU A 173 19.35 -6.02 -14.09
N THR A 174 18.24 -5.63 -14.71
CA THR A 174 18.12 -5.56 -16.17
C THR A 174 19.18 -4.65 -16.78
N VAL A 175 19.35 -3.43 -16.25
CA VAL A 175 20.31 -2.45 -16.78
C VAL A 175 21.74 -2.95 -16.63
N VAL A 176 22.09 -3.46 -15.45
CA VAL A 176 23.43 -4.01 -15.17
C VAL A 176 23.72 -5.22 -16.07
N SER A 177 22.75 -6.13 -16.21
CA SER A 177 22.91 -7.32 -17.07
C SER A 177 23.09 -6.95 -18.53
N ALA A 178 22.36 -5.94 -19.03
CA ALA A 178 22.52 -5.44 -20.39
C ALA A 178 23.90 -4.82 -20.63
N ILE A 179 24.42 -4.03 -19.68
CA ILE A 179 25.77 -3.46 -19.78
C ILE A 179 26.82 -4.57 -19.81
N ILE A 180 26.73 -5.54 -18.89
CA ILE A 180 27.67 -6.66 -18.83
C ILE A 180 27.61 -7.48 -20.13
N PHE A 181 26.41 -7.78 -20.63
CA PHE A 181 26.21 -8.45 -21.92
C PHE A 181 26.94 -7.73 -23.06
N LEU A 182 26.73 -6.42 -23.21
CA LEU A 182 27.35 -5.64 -24.28
C LEU A 182 28.88 -5.59 -24.17
N VAL A 183 29.41 -5.45 -22.95
CA VAL A 183 30.86 -5.45 -22.71
C VAL A 183 31.47 -6.80 -23.06
N LEU A 184 30.89 -7.91 -22.58
CA LEU A 184 31.38 -9.26 -22.84
C LEU A 184 31.29 -9.63 -24.33
N LEU A 185 30.17 -9.28 -24.97
CA LEU A 185 29.99 -9.49 -26.40
C LEU A 185 31.01 -8.66 -27.21
N GLY A 186 31.24 -7.40 -26.83
CA GLY A 186 32.26 -6.55 -27.45
C GLY A 186 33.66 -7.14 -27.32
N VAL A 187 34.06 -7.60 -26.13
CA VAL A 187 35.36 -8.26 -25.91
C VAL A 187 35.48 -9.52 -26.77
N HIS A 188 34.41 -10.31 -26.91
CA HIS A 188 34.43 -11.50 -27.75
C HIS A 188 34.58 -11.16 -29.24
N LEU A 189 33.85 -10.15 -29.74
CA LEU A 189 33.84 -9.78 -31.15
C LEU A 189 35.12 -9.05 -31.58
N PHE A 190 35.60 -8.10 -30.78
CA PHE A 190 36.77 -7.27 -31.10
C PHE A 190 38.10 -7.82 -30.57
N GLY A 191 38.05 -8.80 -29.66
CA GLY A 191 39.22 -9.48 -29.12
C GLY A 191 39.61 -10.76 -29.88
N ARG A 192 38.89 -11.13 -30.94
CA ARG A 192 39.29 -12.16 -31.91
C ARG A 192 40.43 -11.66 -32.79
#